data_AF-A0A266Q4N4-F1
#
_entry.id   AF-A0A266Q4N4-F1
#
_cell.length_a   1.000
_cell.length_b   1.000
_cell.length_c   1.000
_cell.angle_alpha   90.00
_cell.angle_beta   90.00
_cell.angle_gamma   90.00
#
_symmetry.space_group_name_H-M   'P 1'
#
loop_
_entity.id
_entity.type
_entity.pdbx_description
1 polymer ?
#
loop_
_entity_poly.entity_id
_entity_poly.type
_entity_poly.pdbx_seq_one_letter_code
_entity_poly.pdbx_strand_id
1 'polypeptide(L)'
;MDAVTVSAVIGAGSALAGVFLSQILSMLQARVERKHKQQALLREKLEDLAEHLVQTSRWMEAWFHQAVANRTKSQKASDDPLRSSEEARRVYVLSLLYFPRLLPESQRVMTALNTLHFLSDEPKINNEKLVQAAKDFAAAKKALEELIAEEAKKLTRL
;
A
#
# COMPACT_ATOMS: atom_id res chain seq x y z
N MET A 1 0.70 -20.38 -66.45
CA MET A 1 0.83 -19.38 -65.38
C MET A 1 2.19 -18.74 -65.55
N ASP A 2 2.24 -17.43 -65.73
CA ASP A 2 3.48 -16.73 -66.02
C ASP A 2 4.29 -16.53 -64.73
N ALA A 3 5.61 -16.48 -64.84
CA ALA A 3 6.51 -16.31 -63.70
C ALA A 3 6.17 -15.04 -62.87
N VAL A 4 5.62 -14.02 -63.54
CA VAL A 4 5.15 -12.76 -62.95
C VAL A 4 3.92 -12.97 -62.04
N THR A 5 3.00 -13.86 -62.42
CA THR A 5 1.81 -14.15 -61.62
C THR A 5 2.17 -14.93 -60.36
N VAL A 6 3.13 -15.85 -60.46
CA VAL A 6 3.63 -16.62 -59.30
C VAL A 6 4.37 -15.73 -58.32
N SER A 7 5.24 -14.84 -58.79
CA SER A 7 5.97 -13.92 -57.91
C SER A 7 5.05 -12.90 -57.23
N ALA A 8 4.00 -12.42 -57.92
CA ALA A 8 3.00 -11.53 -57.33
C ALA A 8 2.19 -12.21 -56.21
N VAL A 9 1.79 -13.47 -56.38
CA VAL A 9 1.07 -14.24 -55.35
C VAL A 9 1.96 -14.50 -54.13
N ILE A 10 3.23 -14.85 -54.35
CA ILE A 10 4.21 -15.04 -53.28
C ILE A 10 4.43 -13.72 -52.52
N GLY A 11 4.62 -12.61 -53.23
CA GLY A 11 4.80 -11.28 -52.63
C GLY A 11 3.59 -10.83 -51.80
N ALA A 12 2.38 -11.00 -52.33
CA ALA A 12 1.15 -10.69 -51.61
C ALA A 12 0.95 -11.59 -50.38
N GLY A 13 1.25 -12.88 -50.49
CA GLY A 13 1.20 -13.84 -49.38
C GLY A 13 2.19 -13.50 -48.27
N SER A 14 3.43 -13.16 -48.62
CA SER A 14 4.45 -12.74 -47.66
C SER A 14 4.10 -11.43 -46.97
N ALA A 15 3.52 -10.46 -47.68
CA ALA A 15 3.06 -9.20 -47.10
C ALA A 15 1.94 -9.42 -46.06
N LEU A 16 0.93 -10.23 -46.40
CA LEU A 16 -0.17 -10.56 -45.50
C LEU A 16 0.30 -11.35 -44.27
N ALA A 17 1.22 -12.31 -44.46
CA ALA A 17 1.84 -13.04 -43.36
C ALA A 17 2.64 -12.09 -42.44
N GLY A 18 3.37 -11.13 -43.01
CA GLY A 18 4.11 -10.11 -42.27
C GLY A 18 3.20 -9.22 -41.42
N VAL A 19 2.06 -8.78 -41.97
CA VAL A 19 1.06 -8.01 -41.22
C VAL A 19 0.48 -8.84 -40.07
N PHE A 20 0.13 -10.10 -40.32
CA PHE A 20 -0.43 -10.98 -39.30
C PHE A 20 0.55 -11.26 -38.15
N LEU A 21 1.82 -11.52 -38.47
CA LEU A 21 2.90 -11.68 -37.49
C LEU A 21 3.11 -10.41 -36.66
N SER A 22 3.12 -9.25 -37.30
CA SER A 22 3.24 -7.96 -36.61
C SER A 22 2.08 -7.73 -35.63
N GLN A 23 0.85 -8.05 -36.04
CA GLN A 23 -0.33 -7.93 -35.18
C GLN A 23 -0.23 -8.83 -33.94
N ILE A 24 0.19 -10.09 -34.11
CA ILE A 24 0.36 -11.03 -32.99
C ILE A 24 1.42 -10.53 -32.01
N LEU A 25 2.57 -10.08 -32.52
CA LEU A 25 3.64 -9.53 -31.69
C LEU A 25 3.19 -8.29 -30.93
N SER A 26 2.42 -7.40 -31.58
CA SER A 26 1.86 -6.21 -30.94
C SER A 26 0.90 -6.55 -29.80
N MET A 27 0.06 -7.58 -29.96
CA MET A 27 -0.85 -8.04 -28.91
C MET A 27 -0.10 -8.67 -27.73
N LEU A 28 0.94 -9.46 -28.01
CA LEU A 28 1.80 -10.04 -26.97
C LEU A 28 2.53 -8.94 -26.20
N GLN A 29 3.11 -7.96 -26.91
CA GLN A 29 3.76 -6.82 -26.31
C GLN A 29 2.81 -6.02 -25.42
N ALA A 30 1.61 -5.69 -25.92
CA ALA A 30 0.60 -4.98 -25.14
C ALA A 30 0.18 -5.74 -23.88
N ARG A 31 0.10 -7.07 -23.94
CA ARG A 31 -0.22 -7.90 -22.77
C ARG A 31 0.90 -7.90 -21.74
N VAL A 32 2.14 -8.02 -22.18
CA VAL A 32 3.33 -7.94 -21.30
C VAL A 32 3.42 -6.56 -20.67
N GLU A 33 3.25 -5.50 -21.45
CA GLU A 33 3.31 -4.13 -20.98
C GLU A 33 2.22 -3.82 -19.96
N ARG A 34 0.99 -4.28 -20.18
CA ARG A 34 -0.11 -4.16 -19.19
C ARG A 34 0.23 -4.87 -17.89
N LYS A 35 0.76 -6.10 -17.96
CA LYS A 35 1.17 -6.86 -16.77
C LYS A 35 2.27 -6.13 -16.00
N HIS A 36 3.30 -5.65 -16.71
CA HIS A 36 4.38 -4.89 -16.10
C HIS A 36 3.87 -3.60 -15.45
N LYS A 37 3.02 -2.81 -16.13
CA LYS A 37 2.41 -1.60 -15.57
C LYS A 37 1.58 -1.89 -14.33
N GLN A 38 0.80 -2.97 -14.33
CA GLN A 38 0.02 -3.38 -13.18
C GLN A 38 0.92 -3.77 -11.99
N GLN A 39 2.00 -4.51 -12.24
CA GLN A 39 2.95 -4.88 -11.19
C GLN A 39 3.71 -3.67 -10.63
N ALA A 40 4.15 -2.76 -11.49
CA ALA A 40 4.79 -1.52 -11.09
C ALA A 40 3.86 -0.67 -10.22
N LEU A 41 2.58 -0.54 -10.62
CA LEU A 41 1.57 0.16 -9.83
C LEU A 41 1.35 -0.50 -8.46
N LEU A 42 1.23 -1.83 -8.41
CA LEU A 42 1.07 -2.53 -7.13
C LEU A 42 2.30 -2.34 -6.24
N ARG A 43 3.51 -2.34 -6.79
CA ARG A 43 4.71 -2.07 -6.00
C ARG A 43 4.70 -0.65 -5.43
N GLU A 44 4.40 0.35 -6.26
CA GLU A 44 4.28 1.75 -5.84
C GLU A 44 3.25 1.90 -4.71
N LYS A 45 2.06 1.30 -4.86
CA LYS A 45 1.00 1.39 -3.83
C LYS A 45 1.35 0.65 -2.54
N LEU A 46 2.17 -0.40 -2.61
CA LEU A 46 2.67 -1.09 -1.42
C LEU A 46 3.73 -0.24 -0.70
N GLU A 47 4.60 0.43 -1.45
CA GLU A 47 5.57 1.39 -0.93
C GLU A 47 4.86 2.59 -0.26
N ASP A 48 3.84 3.17 -0.90
CA ASP A 48 2.98 4.22 -0.33
C ASP A 48 2.33 3.76 0.99
N LEU A 49 1.76 2.54 1.01
CA LEU A 49 1.12 1.98 2.20
C LEU A 49 2.12 1.82 3.35
N ALA A 50 3.31 1.30 3.07
CA ALA A 50 4.37 1.17 4.06
C ALA A 50 4.83 2.53 4.59
N GLU A 51 4.94 3.55 3.72
CA GLU A 51 5.30 4.90 4.12
C GLU A 51 4.26 5.49 5.09
N HIS A 52 2.97 5.42 4.75
CA HIS A 52 1.90 5.92 5.62
C HIS A 52 1.86 5.19 6.98
N LEU A 53 2.16 3.89 7.00
CA LEU A 53 2.27 3.12 8.24
C LEU A 53 3.45 3.57 9.11
N VAL A 54 4.60 3.86 8.51
CA VAL A 54 5.77 4.42 9.19
C VAL A 54 5.46 5.81 9.75
N GLN A 55 4.80 6.66 8.98
CA GLN A 55 4.39 8.00 9.45
C GLN A 55 3.43 7.91 10.64
N THR A 56 2.47 6.98 10.60
CA THR A 56 1.56 6.70 11.73
C THR A 56 2.34 6.27 12.98
N SER A 57 3.37 5.45 12.81
CA SER A 57 4.23 4.98 13.91
C SER A 57 5.06 6.10 14.53
N ARG A 58 5.66 6.96 13.71
CA ARG A 58 6.46 8.11 14.18
C ARG A 58 5.63 9.05 15.04
N TRP A 59 4.39 9.28 14.64
CA TRP A 59 3.47 10.07 15.46
C TRP A 59 3.19 9.40 16.81
N MET A 60 2.96 8.08 16.83
CA MET A 60 2.69 7.35 18.07
C MET A 60 3.88 7.40 19.03
N GLU A 61 5.11 7.25 18.52
CA GLU A 61 6.34 7.40 19.31
C GLU A 61 6.49 8.82 19.86
N ALA A 62 6.29 9.85 19.02
CA ALA A 62 6.36 11.24 19.44
C ALA A 62 5.30 11.56 20.52
N TRP A 63 4.07 11.08 20.33
CA TRP A 63 2.99 11.21 21.29
C TRP A 63 3.32 10.52 22.62
N PHE A 64 3.86 9.29 22.59
CA PHE A 64 4.21 8.56 23.81
C PHE A 64 5.33 9.27 24.58
N HIS A 65 6.36 9.77 23.88
CA HIS A 65 7.41 10.58 24.50
C HIS A 65 6.84 11.86 25.13
N GLN A 66 5.90 12.55 24.48
CA GLN A 66 5.25 13.73 25.04
C GLN A 66 4.33 13.41 26.23
N ALA A 67 3.52 12.35 26.14
CA ALA A 67 2.63 11.92 27.21
C ALA A 67 3.41 11.50 28.47
N VAL A 68 4.60 10.91 28.30
CA VAL A 68 5.48 10.52 29.41
C VAL A 68 6.27 11.72 29.96
N ALA A 69 6.74 12.63 29.10
CA ALA A 69 7.56 13.79 29.49
C ALA A 69 6.73 14.95 30.10
N ASN A 70 5.53 15.21 29.58
CA ASN A 70 4.68 16.33 29.99
C ASN A 70 3.54 15.88 30.90
N ARG A 71 3.86 15.54 32.17
CA ARG A 71 2.88 15.62 33.28
C ARG A 71 2.53 17.05 33.68
N THR A 72 3.16 18.05 33.07
CA THR A 72 3.03 19.46 33.46
C THR A 72 2.89 20.32 32.22
N LYS A 73 1.68 20.86 32.05
CA LYS A 73 1.29 21.92 31.10
C LYS A 73 1.21 21.51 29.63
N SER A 74 -0.04 21.40 29.18
CA SER A 74 -0.57 21.88 27.90
C SER A 74 0.43 22.74 27.10
N GLN A 75 1.28 22.09 26.33
CA GLN A 75 2.14 22.76 25.39
C GLN A 75 1.91 22.09 24.04
N LYS A 76 1.00 22.72 23.29
CA LYS A 76 0.74 22.57 21.85
C LYS A 76 1.52 21.41 21.24
N ALA A 77 0.90 20.22 21.24
CA ALA A 77 1.33 19.14 20.37
C ALA A 77 1.26 19.70 18.95
N SER A 78 2.43 20.05 18.41
CA SER A 78 2.57 20.64 17.08
C SER A 78 2.34 19.63 15.95
N ASP A 79 1.98 18.39 16.29
CA ASP A 79 1.51 17.39 15.34
C ASP A 79 0.07 17.02 15.66
N ASP A 80 -0.82 17.63 14.87
CA ASP A 80 -2.28 17.47 14.91
C ASP A 80 -2.67 15.98 15.00
N PRO A 81 -3.41 15.54 16.04
CA PRO A 81 -3.96 14.18 16.12
C PRO A 81 -4.77 13.77 14.89
N LEU A 82 -5.31 14.76 14.15
CA LEU A 82 -5.99 14.53 12.88
C LEU A 82 -5.06 13.95 11.82
N ARG A 83 -3.76 14.27 11.86
CA ARG A 83 -2.77 13.82 10.88
C ARG A 83 -2.45 12.33 11.03
N SER A 84 -2.29 11.82 12.25
CA SER A 84 -2.07 10.38 12.45
C SER A 84 -3.29 9.55 12.07
N SER A 85 -4.49 10.07 12.36
CA SER A 85 -5.74 9.50 11.90
C SER A 85 -5.86 9.51 10.37
N GLU A 86 -5.35 10.55 9.70
CA GLU A 86 -5.32 10.62 8.24
C GLU A 86 -4.39 9.58 7.63
N GLU A 87 -3.16 9.44 8.13
CA GLU A 87 -2.21 8.45 7.61
C GLU A 87 -2.71 7.02 7.85
N ALA A 88 -3.28 6.71 9.02
CA ALA A 88 -3.90 5.42 9.28
C ALA A 88 -5.10 5.14 8.37
N ARG A 89 -5.91 6.16 8.05
CA ARG A 89 -7.00 6.05 7.07
C ARG A 89 -6.47 5.78 5.66
N ARG A 90 -5.36 6.40 5.26
CA ARG A 90 -4.71 6.13 3.96
C ARG A 90 -4.22 4.69 3.87
N VAL A 91 -3.61 4.15 4.93
CA VAL A 91 -3.23 2.73 5.01
C VAL A 91 -4.46 1.82 4.82
N TYR A 92 -5.58 2.13 5.49
CA TYR A 92 -6.83 1.39 5.35
C TYR A 92 -7.40 1.45 3.92
N VAL A 93 -7.47 2.65 3.31
CA VAL A 93 -7.99 2.83 1.96
C VAL A 93 -7.11 2.14 0.92
N LEU A 94 -5.78 2.24 1.03
CA LEU A 94 -4.85 1.53 0.14
C LEU A 94 -5.00 0.01 0.28
N SER A 95 -5.19 -0.49 1.51
CA SER A 95 -5.49 -1.91 1.74
C SER A 95 -6.80 -2.31 1.04
N LEU A 96 -7.85 -1.50 1.16
CA LEU A 96 -9.14 -1.79 0.55
C LEU A 96 -9.08 -1.84 -0.97
N LEU A 97 -8.35 -0.92 -1.60
CA LEU A 97 -8.31 -0.76 -3.05
C LEU A 97 -7.34 -1.73 -3.74
N TYR A 98 -6.17 -1.98 -3.15
CA TYR A 98 -5.07 -2.67 -3.82
C TYR A 98 -4.68 -4.00 -3.14
N PHE A 99 -4.89 -4.13 -1.83
CA PHE A 99 -4.42 -5.28 -1.06
C PHE A 99 -5.47 -5.81 -0.08
N PRO A 100 -6.56 -6.45 -0.57
CA PRO A 100 -7.65 -6.92 0.29
C PRO A 100 -7.19 -7.83 1.44
N ARG A 101 -6.06 -8.52 1.27
CA ARG A 101 -5.46 -9.39 2.28
C ARG A 101 -4.87 -8.63 3.49
N LEU A 102 -4.51 -7.35 3.32
CA LEU A 102 -4.03 -6.45 4.38
C LEU A 102 -5.18 -5.78 5.15
N LEU A 103 -6.41 -5.83 4.62
CA LEU A 103 -7.56 -5.09 5.16
C LEU A 103 -7.87 -5.40 6.63
N PRO A 104 -7.87 -6.67 7.10
CA PRO A 104 -8.20 -6.95 8.50
C PRO A 104 -7.20 -6.31 9.47
N GLU A 105 -5.91 -6.38 9.15
CA GLU A 105 -4.86 -5.84 10.03
C GLU A 105 -4.77 -4.31 9.93
N SER A 106 -5.01 -3.71 8.76
CA SER A 106 -5.09 -2.25 8.66
C SER A 106 -6.29 -1.67 9.41
N GLN A 107 -7.43 -2.37 9.41
CA GLN A 107 -8.57 -2.00 10.24
C GLN A 107 -8.26 -2.08 11.73
N ARG A 108 -7.52 -3.12 12.17
CA ARG A 108 -7.07 -3.26 13.57
C ARG A 108 -6.14 -2.12 13.98
N VAL A 109 -5.18 -1.73 13.13
CA VAL A 109 -4.30 -0.59 13.37
C VAL A 109 -5.10 0.71 13.53
N MET A 110 -6.03 0.98 12.60
CA MET A 110 -6.87 2.19 12.65
C MET A 110 -7.73 2.21 13.92
N THR A 111 -8.32 1.07 14.30
CA THR A 111 -9.14 0.95 15.50
C THR A 111 -8.31 1.16 16.77
N ALA A 112 -7.13 0.55 16.85
CA ALA A 112 -6.23 0.72 17.99
C ALA A 112 -5.75 2.18 18.14
N LEU A 113 -5.47 2.86 17.02
CA LEU A 113 -5.10 4.27 17.02
C LEU A 113 -6.25 5.17 17.50
N ASN A 114 -7.48 4.91 17.04
CA ASN A 114 -8.67 5.65 17.49
C ASN A 114 -8.91 5.45 19.00
N THR A 115 -8.72 4.23 19.51
CA THR A 115 -8.81 3.95 20.95
C THR A 115 -7.76 4.73 21.74
N LEU A 116 -6.51 4.77 21.25
CA LEU A 116 -5.45 5.58 21.86
C LEU A 116 -5.82 7.06 21.90
N HIS A 117 -6.33 7.60 20.79
CA HIS A 117 -6.76 8.98 20.72
C HIS A 117 -7.90 9.28 21.71
N PHE A 118 -8.91 8.43 21.75
CA PHE A 118 -10.02 8.57 22.70
C PHE A 118 -9.56 8.56 24.16
N LEU A 119 -8.70 7.61 24.53
CA LEU A 119 -8.16 7.52 25.90
C LEU A 119 -7.24 8.70 26.25
N SER A 120 -6.61 9.32 25.26
CA SER A 120 -5.73 10.47 25.46
C SER A 120 -6.48 11.76 25.79
N ASP A 121 -7.73 11.86 25.36
CA ASP A 121 -8.60 13.02 25.60
C ASP A 121 -9.42 12.89 26.89
N GLU A 122 -9.31 11.76 27.61
CA GLU A 122 -10.03 11.57 28.87
C GLU A 122 -9.48 12.49 30.00
N PRO A 123 -10.36 13.19 30.74
CA PRO A 123 -9.95 14.14 31.79
C PRO A 123 -9.24 13.49 32.99
N LYS A 124 -9.33 12.15 33.11
CA LYS A 124 -8.57 11.34 34.06
C LYS A 124 -7.92 10.19 33.32
N ILE A 125 -6.67 10.39 32.91
CA ILE A 125 -5.90 9.38 32.18
C ILE A 125 -5.74 8.13 33.04
N ASN A 126 -6.37 7.03 32.62
CA ASN A 126 -6.09 5.71 33.16
C ASN A 126 -4.85 5.13 32.47
N ASN A 127 -3.69 5.26 33.14
CA ASN A 127 -2.41 4.82 32.60
C ASN A 127 -2.38 3.33 32.20
N GLU A 128 -3.11 2.46 32.91
CA GLU A 128 -3.14 1.03 32.58
C GLU A 128 -3.85 0.79 31.25
N LYS A 129 -5.00 1.45 31.02
CA LYS A 129 -5.73 1.38 29.75
C LYS A 129 -4.93 1.96 28.60
N LEU A 130 -4.21 3.05 28.85
CA LEU A 130 -3.38 3.73 27.84
C LEU A 130 -2.18 2.87 27.43
N VAL A 131 -1.51 2.24 28.39
CA VAL A 131 -0.43 1.27 28.12
C VAL A 131 -0.96 0.05 27.37
N GLN A 132 -2.15 -0.45 27.72
CA GLN A 132 -2.75 -1.58 27.01
C GLN A 132 -3.09 -1.21 25.56
N ALA A 133 -3.72 -0.07 25.32
CA ALA A 133 -4.03 0.40 23.97
C ALA A 133 -2.75 0.61 23.12
N ALA A 134 -1.65 1.08 23.73
CA ALA A 134 -0.36 1.21 23.05
C ALA A 134 0.23 -0.15 22.66
N LYS A 135 0.11 -1.15 23.54
CA LYS A 135 0.50 -2.54 23.22
C LYS A 135 -0.35 -3.13 22.10
N ASP A 136 -1.66 -2.89 22.13
CA ASP A 136 -2.59 -3.38 21.11
C ASP A 136 -2.26 -2.76 19.74
N PHE A 137 -1.96 -1.46 19.69
CA PHE A 137 -1.48 -0.80 18.48
C PHE A 137 -0.15 -1.39 18.00
N ALA A 138 0.83 -1.58 18.88
CA ALA A 138 2.13 -2.16 18.50
C ALA A 138 1.98 -3.58 17.94
N ALA A 139 1.10 -4.39 18.52
CA ALA A 139 0.81 -5.73 18.04
C ALA A 139 0.12 -5.72 16.66
N ALA A 140 -0.91 -4.88 16.47
CA ALA A 140 -1.61 -4.74 15.19
C ALA A 140 -0.68 -4.22 14.09
N LYS A 141 0.17 -3.25 14.43
CA LYS A 141 1.19 -2.71 13.52
C LYS A 141 2.14 -3.83 13.07
N LYS A 142 2.70 -4.59 14.01
CA LYS A 142 3.65 -5.67 13.69
C LYS A 142 3.02 -6.73 12.78
N ALA A 143 1.78 -7.12 13.06
CA ALA A 143 1.05 -8.06 12.21
C ALA A 143 0.86 -7.52 10.79
N LEU A 144 0.55 -6.23 10.65
CA LEU A 144 0.44 -5.57 9.35
C LEU A 144 1.78 -5.50 8.62
N GLU A 145 2.88 -5.16 9.30
CA GLU A 145 4.24 -5.14 8.73
C GLU A 145 4.67 -6.52 8.21
N GLU A 146 4.36 -7.59 8.95
CA GLU A 146 4.63 -8.97 8.53
C GLU A 146 3.88 -9.31 7.23
N LEU A 147 2.60 -8.92 7.12
CA LEU A 147 1.83 -9.14 5.90
C LEU A 147 2.31 -8.28 4.73
N ILE A 148 2.71 -7.03 4.97
CA ILE A 148 3.33 -6.18 3.93
C ILE A 148 4.61 -6.84 3.41
N ALA A 149 5.44 -7.38 4.31
CA ALA A 149 6.65 -8.10 3.92
C ALA A 149 6.35 -9.37 3.11
N GLU A 150 5.27 -10.10 3.43
CA GLU A 150 4.80 -11.22 2.60
C GLU A 150 4.37 -10.77 1.20
N GLU A 151 3.57 -9.72 1.10
CA GLU A 151 3.11 -9.20 -0.20
C GLU A 151 4.27 -8.66 -1.04
N ALA A 152 5.23 -7.98 -0.42
CA ALA A 152 6.45 -7.53 -1.09
C ALA A 152 7.26 -8.69 -1.70
N LYS A 153 7.35 -9.84 -0.99
CA LYS A 153 7.99 -11.06 -1.51
C LYS A 153 7.26 -11.64 -2.72
N LYS A 154 5.93 -11.52 -2.80
CA LYS A 154 5.17 -11.98 -3.96
C LYS A 154 5.41 -11.10 -5.19
N LEU A 155 5.51 -9.79 -4.99
CA LEU A 155 5.75 -8.83 -6.07
C LEU A 155 7.18 -8.89 -6.63
N THR A 156 8.15 -9.42 -5.88
CA THR A 156 9.57 -9.53 -6.27
C THR A 156 9.96 -10.88 -6.88
N ARG A 157 9.12 -11.91 -6.80
CA ARG A 157 9.41 -13.29 -7.28
C ARG A 157 9.01 -13.56 -8.74
N LEU A 158 8.80 -12.53 -9.57
CA LEU A 158 8.40 -12.63 -10.98
C LEU A 158 9.36 -11.86 -11.87
#